data_AF-A0A660YNX2-F1
#
_entry.id   AF-A0A660YNX2-F1
#
_cell.length_a   1.000
_cell.length_b   1.000
_cell.length_c   1.000
_cell.angle_alpha   90.00
_cell.angle_beta   90.00
_cell.angle_gamma   90.00
#
_symmetry.space_group_name_H-M   'P 1'
#
loop_
_entity.id
_entity.type
_entity.pdbx_description
1 polymer ?
#
loop_
_entity_poly.entity_id
_entity_poly.type
_entity_poly.pdbx_seq_one_letter_code
_entity_poly.pdbx_strand_id
1 'polypeptide(L)'
;MPSIHNKKIRFLFSVSLLSISLMLIGMQFGLMNSVFGSQRDNNKNLSDIDIALKQINYDLSNIQQIIFAQPKQIVFIDKDNTINKYSYEYNTIWKNGNPVVTDVYSFNFEYRTKTGNLIITAQKQLSRVASVAYITSFYKNQKELFKDSKIELAFNN
;
A
#
# COMPACT_ATOMS: atom_id res chain seq x y z
N MET A 1 36.23 -46.74 -44.73
CA MET A 1 36.32 -45.26 -44.73
C MET A 1 34.93 -44.67 -44.53
N PRO A 2 34.64 -43.90 -43.46
CA PRO A 2 33.32 -43.33 -43.24
C PRO A 2 33.03 -42.19 -44.23
N SER A 3 31.87 -42.27 -44.90
CA SER A 3 31.36 -41.31 -45.88
C SER A 3 31.27 -39.88 -45.34
N ILE A 4 31.66 -38.90 -46.17
CA ILE A 4 31.67 -37.45 -45.87
C ILE A 4 30.29 -36.95 -45.41
N HIS A 5 29.20 -37.62 -45.80
CA HIS A 5 27.85 -37.28 -45.33
C HIS A 5 27.63 -37.53 -43.83
N ASN A 6 28.24 -38.58 -43.26
CA ASN A 6 28.11 -38.90 -41.84
C ASN A 6 28.84 -37.92 -40.91
N LYS A 7 29.84 -37.18 -41.42
CA LYS A 7 30.54 -36.14 -40.65
C LYS A 7 29.73 -34.85 -40.52
N LYS A 8 28.99 -34.45 -41.57
CA LYS A 8 28.16 -33.23 -41.55
C LYS A 8 26.97 -33.34 -40.59
N ILE A 9 26.34 -34.52 -40.53
CA ILE A 9 25.22 -34.79 -39.63
C ILE A 9 25.66 -34.76 -38.16
N ARG A 10 26.80 -35.40 -37.83
CA ARG A 10 27.34 -35.37 -36.45
C ARG A 10 27.71 -33.96 -35.98
N PHE A 11 28.24 -33.12 -36.87
CA PHE A 11 28.58 -31.73 -36.55
C PHE A 11 27.32 -30.91 -36.22
N LEU A 12 26.25 -31.08 -37.02
CA LEU A 12 24.97 -30.39 -36.79
C LEU A 12 24.31 -30.79 -35.46
N PHE A 13 24.43 -32.05 -35.03
CA PHE A 13 23.94 -32.50 -33.72
C PHE A 13 24.76 -31.94 -32.54
N SER A 14 26.08 -31.82 -32.66
CA SER A 14 26.91 -31.25 -31.60
C SER A 14 26.69 -29.75 -31.37
N VAL A 15 26.46 -28.99 -32.45
CA VAL A 15 26.23 -27.53 -32.36
C VAL A 15 24.86 -27.21 -31.76
N SER A 16 23.86 -28.06 -32.03
CA SER A 16 22.51 -27.90 -31.47
C SER A 16 22.42 -28.31 -30.00
N LEU A 17 23.17 -29.32 -29.53
CA LEU A 17 23.22 -29.64 -28.10
C LEU A 17 23.88 -28.51 -27.27
N LEU A 18 24.88 -27.84 -27.83
CA LEU A 18 25.58 -26.75 -27.14
C LEU A 18 24.68 -25.51 -26.95
N SER A 19 23.86 -25.18 -27.94
CA SER A 19 22.94 -24.03 -27.87
C SER A 19 21.78 -24.27 -26.90
N ILE A 20 21.25 -25.49 -26.84
CA ILE A 20 20.21 -25.87 -25.85
C ILE A 20 20.76 -25.74 -24.42
N SER A 21 22.02 -26.14 -24.21
CA SER A 21 22.67 -26.06 -22.89
C SER A 21 22.89 -24.61 -22.43
N LEU A 22 23.30 -23.71 -23.34
CA LEU A 22 23.41 -22.27 -23.02
C LEU A 22 22.05 -21.63 -22.69
N MET A 23 20.98 -22.03 -23.39
CA MET A 23 19.62 -21.53 -23.13
C MET A 23 19.12 -21.93 -21.73
N LEU A 24 19.40 -23.16 -21.31
CA LEU A 24 19.00 -23.67 -19.99
C LEU A 24 19.70 -22.93 -18.83
N ILE A 25 20.99 -22.59 -18.99
CA ILE A 25 21.73 -21.82 -17.97
C ILE A 25 21.21 -20.39 -17.87
N GLY A 26 20.93 -19.73 -19.00
CA GLY A 26 20.36 -18.36 -19.02
C GLY A 26 18.98 -18.27 -18.36
N MET A 27 18.14 -19.30 -18.52
CA MET A 27 16.83 -19.36 -17.86
C MET A 27 16.92 -19.51 -16.34
N GLN A 28 17.91 -20.23 -15.81
CA GLN A 28 18.10 -20.37 -14.36
C GLN A 28 18.54 -19.05 -13.70
N PHE A 29 19.41 -18.27 -14.34
CA PHE A 29 19.82 -16.95 -13.83
C PHE A 29 18.69 -15.90 -13.91
N GLY A 30 17.86 -15.93 -14.95
CA GLY A 30 16.69 -15.05 -15.06
C GLY A 30 15.64 -15.30 -13.97
N LEU A 31 15.38 -16.56 -13.64
CA LEU A 31 14.47 -16.92 -12.55
C LEU A 31 15.04 -16.56 -11.17
N MET A 32 16.34 -16.80 -10.92
CA MET A 32 16.96 -16.41 -9.65
C MET A 32 16.92 -14.90 -9.43
N ASN A 33 17.17 -14.07 -10.46
CA ASN A 33 17.06 -12.61 -10.33
C ASN A 33 15.62 -12.13 -10.06
N SER A 34 14.60 -12.80 -10.62
CA SER A 34 13.20 -12.45 -10.36
C SER A 34 12.76 -12.73 -8.92
N VAL A 35 13.27 -13.79 -8.30
CA VAL A 35 12.93 -14.20 -6.93
C VAL A 35 13.65 -13.33 -5.88
N PHE A 36 14.91 -12.93 -6.13
CA PHE A 36 15.64 -12.04 -5.23
C PHE A 36 15.26 -10.56 -5.41
N GLY A 37 14.90 -10.11 -6.62
CA GLY A 37 14.38 -8.76 -6.87
C GLY A 37 13.04 -8.52 -6.19
N SER A 38 12.11 -9.47 -6.32
CA SER A 38 10.78 -9.38 -5.70
C SER A 38 10.81 -9.32 -4.16
N GLN A 39 11.75 -9.99 -3.49
CA GLN A 39 11.89 -9.87 -2.03
C GLN A 39 12.44 -8.52 -1.56
N ARG A 40 13.29 -7.87 -2.36
CA ARG A 40 13.91 -6.58 -1.99
C ARG A 40 12.92 -5.42 -2.17
N ASP A 41 12.11 -5.46 -3.22
CA ASP A 41 11.05 -4.48 -3.46
C ASP A 41 9.88 -4.62 -2.47
N ASN A 42 9.55 -5.86 -2.08
CA ASN A 42 8.49 -6.14 -1.10
C ASN A 42 8.81 -5.64 0.33
N ASN A 43 10.08 -5.58 0.73
CA ASN A 43 10.46 -5.07 2.06
C ASN A 43 10.51 -3.55 2.12
N LYS A 44 10.89 -2.88 1.02
CA LYS A 44 10.87 -1.41 0.92
C LYS A 44 9.45 -0.85 0.96
N ASN A 45 8.51 -1.54 0.31
CA ASN A 45 7.10 -1.14 0.29
C ASN A 45 6.46 -1.13 1.71
N LEU A 46 6.84 -2.07 2.59
CA LEU A 46 6.30 -2.12 3.96
C LEU A 46 6.80 -1.00 4.86
N SER A 47 8.08 -0.66 4.76
CA SER A 47 8.61 0.47 5.53
C SER A 47 7.91 1.76 5.11
N ASP A 48 7.65 1.93 3.82
CA ASP A 48 6.99 3.11 3.27
C ASP A 48 5.52 3.18 3.73
N ILE A 49 4.79 2.05 3.71
CA ILE A 49 3.43 1.94 4.27
C ILE A 49 3.43 2.27 5.77
N ASP A 50 4.35 1.73 6.56
CA ASP A 50 4.39 1.99 8.00
C ASP A 50 4.73 3.45 8.33
N ILE A 51 5.64 4.08 7.56
CA ILE A 51 5.95 5.51 7.68
C ILE A 51 4.70 6.34 7.35
N ALA A 52 4.03 6.03 6.24
CA ALA A 52 2.80 6.70 5.86
C ALA A 52 1.69 6.58 6.91
N LEU A 53 1.44 5.38 7.44
CA LEU A 53 0.41 5.17 8.47
C LEU A 53 0.77 5.87 9.80
N LYS A 54 2.07 5.94 10.15
CA LYS A 54 2.54 6.77 11.26
C LYS A 54 2.28 8.25 11.02
N GLN A 55 2.49 8.73 9.80
CA GLN A 55 2.16 10.12 9.43
C GLN A 55 0.67 10.40 9.54
N ILE A 56 -0.21 9.48 9.08
CA ILE A 56 -1.66 9.62 9.25
C ILE A 56 -2.01 9.72 10.74
N ASN A 57 -1.45 8.83 11.59
CA ASN A 57 -1.66 8.90 13.03
C ASN A 57 -1.23 10.24 13.63
N TYR A 58 -0.06 10.74 13.22
CA TYR A 58 0.45 12.04 13.66
C TYR A 58 -0.50 13.17 13.28
N ASP A 59 -0.90 13.26 12.01
CA ASP A 59 -1.80 14.32 11.53
C ASP A 59 -3.15 14.27 12.26
N LEU A 60 -3.73 13.08 12.42
CA LEU A 60 -5.00 12.89 13.12
C LEU A 60 -4.90 13.28 14.61
N SER A 61 -3.76 13.05 15.27
CA SER A 61 -3.52 13.45 16.67
C SER A 61 -3.38 14.97 16.87
N ASN A 62 -3.15 15.70 15.78
CA ASN A 62 -3.02 17.15 15.80
C ASN A 62 -4.22 17.88 15.20
N ILE A 63 -5.32 17.16 14.90
CA ILE A 63 -6.59 17.79 14.54
C ILE A 63 -7.00 18.80 15.61
N GLN A 64 -7.17 20.05 15.19
CA GLN A 64 -7.82 21.10 15.95
C GLN A 64 -9.31 21.17 15.64
N GLN A 65 -9.72 20.94 14.39
CA GLN A 65 -11.13 20.99 13.99
C GLN A 65 -11.40 20.11 12.78
N ILE A 66 -12.53 19.40 12.75
CA ILE A 66 -13.00 18.68 11.56
C ILE A 66 -13.96 19.58 10.77
N ILE A 67 -13.65 19.82 9.50
CA ILE A 67 -14.48 20.58 8.55
C ILE A 67 -15.45 19.65 7.84
N PHE A 68 -15.01 18.43 7.51
CA PHE A 68 -15.78 17.46 6.75
C PHE A 68 -15.39 16.04 7.16
N ALA A 69 -16.36 15.14 7.25
CA ALA A 69 -16.12 13.75 7.56
C ALA A 69 -17.13 12.86 6.82
N GLN A 70 -16.63 11.76 6.27
CA GLN A 70 -17.36 10.71 5.57
C GLN A 70 -16.53 9.41 5.66
N PRO A 71 -17.13 8.21 5.45
CA PRO A 71 -16.42 6.94 5.63
C PRO A 71 -15.09 6.81 4.89
N LYS A 72 -14.86 7.50 3.78
CA LYS A 72 -13.59 7.42 3.02
C LYS A 72 -12.85 8.73 2.91
N GLN A 73 -13.30 9.76 3.62
CA GLN A 73 -12.78 11.10 3.46
C GLN A 73 -12.91 11.92 4.74
N ILE A 74 -11.84 12.62 5.09
CA ILE A 74 -11.84 13.62 6.16
C ILE A 74 -11.16 14.89 5.67
N VAL A 75 -11.69 16.04 6.06
CA VAL A 75 -11.04 17.35 5.93
C VAL A 75 -11.01 17.99 7.30
N PHE A 76 -9.83 18.44 7.73
CA PHE A 76 -9.63 19.01 9.05
C PHE A 76 -8.60 20.14 9.02
N ILE A 77 -8.64 20.96 10.07
CA ILE A 77 -7.66 21.97 10.42
C ILE A 77 -6.78 21.35 11.50
N ASP A 78 -5.47 21.38 11.27
CA ASP A 78 -4.43 20.98 12.21
C ASP A 78 -4.13 22.13 13.20
N LYS A 79 -3.48 21.88 14.33
CA LYS A 79 -3.12 22.88 15.37
C LYS A 79 -2.24 24.01 14.86
N ASP A 80 -1.53 23.80 13.75
CA ASP A 80 -0.75 24.82 13.04
C ASP A 80 -1.59 25.66 12.06
N ASN A 81 -2.92 25.44 12.03
CA ASN A 81 -3.90 26.00 11.11
C ASN A 81 -3.80 25.51 9.64
N THR A 82 -3.04 24.45 9.39
CA THR A 82 -2.98 23.83 8.05
C THR A 82 -4.25 23.03 7.77
N ILE A 83 -4.83 23.22 6.58
CA ILE A 83 -5.96 22.40 6.12
C ILE A 83 -5.41 21.13 5.48
N ASN A 84 -5.84 19.98 6.02
CA ASN A 84 -5.50 18.67 5.51
C ASN A 84 -6.76 17.93 5.06
N LYS A 85 -6.66 17.29 3.89
CA LYS A 85 -7.67 16.39 3.33
C LYS A 85 -7.03 15.02 3.15
N TYR A 86 -7.64 14.01 3.75
CA TYR A 86 -7.40 12.61 3.41
C TYR A 86 -8.60 12.04 2.66
N SER A 87 -8.34 11.26 1.62
CA SER A 87 -9.37 10.53 0.86
C SER A 87 -8.88 9.15 0.42
N TYR A 88 -9.79 8.20 0.29
CA TYR A 88 -9.51 6.87 -0.23
C TYR A 88 -10.26 6.62 -1.53
N GLU A 89 -9.52 6.50 -2.64
CA GLU A 89 -10.03 6.28 -3.99
C GLU A 89 -9.04 5.43 -4.80
N TYR A 90 -9.55 4.55 -5.66
CA TYR A 90 -8.74 3.69 -6.54
C TYR A 90 -7.64 2.92 -5.78
N ASN A 91 -8.00 2.26 -4.67
CA ASN A 91 -7.08 1.48 -3.84
C ASN A 91 -5.88 2.29 -3.32
N THR A 92 -6.03 3.62 -3.22
CA THR A 92 -4.97 4.54 -2.83
C THR A 92 -5.48 5.52 -1.78
N ILE A 93 -4.68 5.72 -0.73
CA ILE A 93 -4.89 6.78 0.26
C ILE A 93 -4.19 8.04 -0.25
N TRP A 94 -4.94 9.13 -0.35
CA TRP A 94 -4.47 10.42 -0.84
C TRP A 94 -4.44 11.45 0.30
N LYS A 95 -3.42 12.30 0.32
CA LYS A 95 -3.33 13.50 1.17
C LYS A 95 -3.21 14.73 0.29
N ASN A 96 -4.16 15.65 0.38
CA ASN A 96 -4.15 16.91 -0.38
C ASN A 96 -3.89 16.72 -1.89
N GLY A 97 -4.44 15.65 -2.48
CA GLY A 97 -4.26 15.31 -3.91
C GLY A 97 -2.98 14.54 -4.25
N ASN A 98 -2.11 14.26 -3.28
CA ASN A 98 -0.90 13.44 -3.48
C ASN A 98 -1.13 12.01 -2.97
N PRO A 99 -0.71 10.97 -3.70
CA PRO A 99 -0.83 9.59 -3.23
C PRO A 99 0.17 9.33 -2.09
N VAL A 100 -0.31 8.72 -1.00
CA VAL A 100 0.50 8.45 0.20
C VAL A 100 0.71 6.95 0.39
N VAL A 101 -0.33 6.15 0.15
CA VAL A 101 -0.27 4.68 0.23
C VAL A 101 -1.03 4.09 -0.94
N THR A 102 -0.39 3.26 -1.74
CA THR A 102 -1.02 2.51 -2.85
C THR A 102 -1.30 1.07 -2.44
N ASP A 103 -2.02 0.35 -3.30
CA ASP A 103 -2.35 -1.08 -3.12
C ASP A 103 -3.08 -1.40 -1.81
N VAL A 104 -3.87 -0.44 -1.34
CA VAL A 104 -4.73 -0.56 -0.18
C VAL A 104 -6.02 -1.26 -0.60
N TYR A 105 -6.37 -2.36 0.06
CA TYR A 105 -7.59 -3.11 -0.25
C TYR A 105 -8.84 -2.38 0.25
N SER A 106 -8.78 -1.87 1.48
CA SER A 106 -9.84 -1.05 2.05
C SER A 106 -9.28 -0.03 3.02
N PHE A 107 -9.91 1.13 3.09
CA PHE A 107 -9.62 2.16 4.07
C PHE A 107 -10.91 2.90 4.38
N ASN A 108 -11.26 3.01 5.67
CA ASN A 108 -12.39 3.81 6.12
C ASN A 108 -12.07 4.58 7.40
N PHE A 109 -12.63 5.77 7.55
CA PHE A 109 -12.70 6.52 8.80
C PHE A 109 -13.99 6.18 9.56
N GLU A 110 -13.86 6.05 10.88
CA GLU A 110 -14.98 6.06 11.81
C GLU A 110 -14.92 7.29 12.71
N TYR A 111 -16.10 7.85 13.01
CA TYR A 111 -16.24 9.03 13.86
C TYR A 111 -17.12 8.66 15.04
N ARG A 112 -16.70 8.97 16.26
CA ARG A 112 -17.49 8.65 17.47
C ARG A 112 -17.69 9.85 18.36
N THR A 113 -18.82 9.86 19.05
CA THR A 113 -19.13 10.85 20.09
C THR A 113 -18.34 10.58 21.37
N LYS A 114 -18.37 11.52 22.33
CA LYS A 114 -17.79 11.33 23.69
C LYS A 114 -18.35 10.10 24.41
N THR A 115 -19.56 9.66 24.05
CA THR A 115 -20.22 8.47 24.60
C THR A 115 -19.87 7.18 23.85
N GLY A 116 -19.00 7.24 22.84
CA GLY A 116 -18.57 6.08 22.04
C GLY A 116 -19.48 5.69 20.87
N ASN A 117 -20.58 6.41 20.65
CA ASN A 117 -21.55 6.12 19.58
C ASN A 117 -20.99 6.51 18.21
N LEU A 118 -21.19 5.65 17.21
CA LEU A 118 -20.78 5.90 15.83
C LEU A 118 -21.62 7.03 15.19
N ILE A 119 -20.96 7.96 14.51
CA ILE A 119 -21.57 9.05 13.76
C ILE A 119 -21.59 8.65 12.28
N ILE A 120 -22.74 8.20 11.80
CA ILE A 120 -22.92 7.61 10.45
C ILE A 120 -23.17 8.70 9.38
N THR A 121 -23.56 9.90 9.79
CA THR A 121 -23.85 11.06 8.91
C THR A 121 -23.08 12.28 9.37
N ALA A 122 -21.86 12.41 8.87
CA ALA A 122 -20.86 13.32 9.42
C ALA A 122 -20.89 14.76 8.86
N GLN A 123 -22.04 15.26 8.39
CA GLN A 123 -22.19 16.69 8.08
C GLN A 123 -22.90 17.50 9.19
N LYS A 124 -23.95 16.97 9.82
CA LYS A 124 -24.74 17.70 10.83
C LYS A 124 -24.30 17.49 12.28
N GLN A 125 -23.34 16.60 12.53
CA GLN A 125 -22.90 16.21 13.88
C GLN A 125 -21.40 16.37 14.10
N LEU A 126 -20.72 17.16 13.25
CA LEU A 126 -19.27 17.37 13.34
C LEU A 126 -18.82 17.92 14.70
N SER A 127 -19.59 18.84 15.28
CA SER A 127 -19.35 19.38 16.62
C SER A 127 -19.42 18.34 17.75
N ARG A 128 -19.99 17.16 17.47
CA ARG A 128 -20.11 16.06 18.43
C ARG A 128 -19.03 15.01 18.28
N VAL A 129 -18.19 15.09 17.24
CA VAL A 129 -17.06 14.19 17.09
C VAL A 129 -16.16 14.38 18.31
N ALA A 130 -15.72 13.28 18.88
CA ALA A 130 -14.80 13.26 20.01
C ALA A 130 -13.61 12.35 19.73
N SER A 131 -13.77 11.32 18.90
CA SER A 131 -12.67 10.49 18.43
C SER A 131 -12.80 10.19 16.95
N VAL A 132 -11.67 10.07 16.27
CA VAL A 132 -11.56 9.57 14.90
C VAL A 132 -10.79 8.26 14.95
N ALA A 133 -11.28 7.26 14.23
CA ALA A 133 -10.55 6.04 13.95
C ALA A 133 -10.39 5.86 12.44
N TYR A 134 -9.39 5.10 12.03
CA TYR A 134 -9.36 4.54 10.68
C TYR A 134 -9.06 3.05 10.73
N ILE A 135 -9.72 2.33 9.84
CA ILE A 135 -9.53 0.92 9.60
C ILE A 135 -8.98 0.76 8.20
N THR A 136 -7.89 0.01 8.05
CA THR A 136 -7.24 -0.22 6.76
C THR A 136 -6.79 -1.65 6.61
N SER A 137 -6.91 -2.16 5.38
CA SER A 137 -6.49 -3.50 5.01
C SER A 137 -5.66 -3.47 3.73
N PHE A 138 -4.64 -4.33 3.65
CA PHE A 138 -3.75 -4.44 2.50
C PHE A 138 -3.56 -5.92 2.15
N TYR A 139 -3.28 -6.22 0.89
CA TYR A 139 -2.82 -7.55 0.50
C TYR A 139 -1.29 -7.60 0.49
N LYS A 140 -0.73 -8.57 1.20
CA LYS A 140 0.70 -8.87 1.19
C LYS A 140 0.91 -10.37 1.02
N ASN A 141 1.58 -10.79 -0.05
CA ASN A 141 1.86 -12.21 -0.30
C ASN A 141 0.60 -13.08 -0.16
N GLN A 142 -0.53 -12.61 -0.68
CA GLN A 142 -1.86 -13.25 -0.57
C GLN A 142 -2.43 -13.36 0.86
N LYS A 143 -1.80 -12.72 1.85
CA LYS A 143 -2.33 -12.54 3.21
C LYS A 143 -2.87 -11.14 3.36
N GLU A 144 -4.08 -11.03 3.88
CA GLU A 144 -4.63 -9.74 4.30
C GLU A 144 -3.93 -9.30 5.59
N LEU A 145 -3.40 -8.08 5.58
CA LEU A 145 -2.88 -7.41 6.77
C LEU A 145 -3.85 -6.31 7.16
N PHE A 146 -4.23 -6.30 8.43
CA PHE A 146 -5.19 -5.36 9.00
C PHE A 146 -4.48 -4.39 9.93
N LYS A 147 -4.80 -3.10 9.82
CA LYS A 147 -4.38 -2.06 10.77
C LYS A 147 -5.56 -1.20 11.13
N ASP A 148 -5.69 -0.92 12.41
CA ASP A 148 -6.72 -0.04 12.97
C ASP A 148 -6.04 0.95 13.90
N SER A 149 -6.59 2.16 13.96
CA SER A 149 -6.10 3.24 14.79
C SER A 149 -7.28 4.01 15.32
N LYS A 150 -7.21 4.43 16.58
CA LYS A 150 -8.20 5.28 17.22
C LYS A 150 -7.51 6.42 17.95
N ILE A 151 -7.96 7.64 17.72
CA ILE A 151 -7.40 8.87 18.26
C ILE A 151 -8.52 9.68 18.89
N GLU A 152 -8.38 9.96 20.19
CA GLU A 152 -9.25 10.87 20.93
C GLU A 152 -8.86 12.31 20.60
N LEU A 153 -9.84 13.13 20.23
CA LEU A 153 -9.65 14.53 19.84
C LEU A 153 -9.91 15.44 21.05
N ALA A 154 -8.90 16.23 21.38
CA ALA A 154 -9.02 17.28 22.38
C ALA A 154 -9.38 18.59 21.69
N PHE A 155 -10.67 18.83 21.52
CA PHE A 155 -11.17 20.14 21.10
C PHE A 155 -11.11 21.09 22.31
N ASN A 156 -10.22 22.09 22.27
CA ASN A 156 -10.20 23.15 23.27
C ASN A 156 -11.51 23.95 23.14
N ASN A 157 -12.35 23.88 24.18
CA ASN A 157 -13.54 24.72 24.32
C ASN A 157 -13.16 26.11 24.80
#